data_AF-A0A8T5F6W1-F1
#
_entry.id   AF-A0A8T5F6W1-F1
#
_cell.length_a   1.000
_cell.length_b   1.000
_cell.length_c   1.000
_cell.angle_alpha   90.00
_cell.angle_beta   90.00
_cell.angle_gamma   90.00
#
_symmetry.space_group_name_H-M   'P 1'
#
loop_
_entity.id
_entity.type
_entity.pdbx_description
1 polymer ?
#
loop_
_entity_poly.entity_id
_entity_poly.type
_entity_poly.pdbx_seq_one_letter_code
_entity_poly.pdbx_strand_id
1 'polypeptide(L)' 'MEFVKEFAIFLHKNDIIKFGDFTLASGKNSSYYIDLRLVP' A
#
# COMPACT_ATOMS: atom_id res chain seq x y z
N MET A 1 -11.23 14.98 5.45
CA MET A 1 -10.07 14.88 4.53
C MET A 1 -8.78 14.57 5.28
N GLU A 2 -8.56 15.10 6.50
CA GLU A 2 -7.35 14.83 7.30
C GLU A 2 -7.12 13.34 7.58
N PHE A 3 -8.18 12.62 7.99
CA PHE A 3 -8.10 11.17 8.25
C PHE A 3 -7.51 10.36 7.08
N VAL A 4 -7.92 10.64 5.84
CA VAL A 4 -7.43 9.87 4.68
C VAL A 4 -5.94 10.09 4.47
N LYS A 5 -5.46 11.32 4.68
CA LYS A 5 -4.05 11.66 4.58
C LYS A 5 -3.23 11.02 5.70
N GLU A 6 -3.69 11.14 6.94
CA GLU A 6 -3.03 10.53 8.10
C GLU A 6 -2.99 9.01 7.99
N PHE A 7 -4.09 8.40 7.55
CA PHE A 7 -4.17 6.96 7.34
C PHE A 7 -3.23 6.51 6.22
N ALA A 8 -3.19 7.20 5.08
CA ALA A 8 -2.24 6.89 4.01
C ALA A 8 -0.78 7.01 4.47
N ILE A 9 -0.44 8.03 5.26
CA ILE A 9 0.89 8.19 5.88
C ILE A 9 1.18 7.03 6.83
N PHE A 10 0.22 6.63 7.66
CA PHE A 10 0.34 5.49 8.55
C PHE A 10 0.63 4.20 7.77
N LEU A 11 -0.14 3.90 6.71
CA LEU A 11 0.05 2.72 5.88
C LEU A 11 1.45 2.69 5.26
N HIS A 12 1.91 3.83 4.73
CA HIS A 12 3.21 3.92 4.07
C HIS A 12 4.37 3.76 5.07
N LYS A 13 4.28 4.39 6.24
CA LYS A 13 5.32 4.30 7.28
C LYS A 13 5.47 2.91 7.89
N ASN A 14 4.41 2.09 7.84
CA ASN A 14 4.41 0.73 8.39
C ASN A 14 4.59 -0.35 7.31
N ASP A 15 5.05 0.01 6.10
CA ASP A 15 5.24 -0.95 5.00
C ASP A 15 3.97 -1.72 4.58
N ILE A 16 2.79 -1.21 4.97
CA ILE A 16 1.48 -1.79 4.63
C ILE A 16 1.12 -1.46 3.19
N ILE A 17 1.46 -0.25 2.72
CA ILE A 17 1.45 0.14 1.30
C ILE A 17 2.87 0.47 0.84
N LYS A 18 3.27 -0.06 -0.31
CA LYS A 18 4.59 0.14 -0.93
C LYS A 18 4.42 0.60 -2.37
N PHE A 19 5.25 1.55 -2.80
CA PHE A 19 5.28 2.02 -4.18
C PHE A 19 6.52 1.50 -4.90
N GLY A 20 6.34 1.08 -6.15
CA GLY A 20 7.37 0.43 -6.96
C GLY A 20 6.77 -0.46 -8.03
N ASP A 21 7.60 -1.21 -8.74
CA ASP A 21 7.15 -2.13 -9.79
C ASP A 21 6.85 -3.51 -9.20
N PHE A 22 5.56 -3.87 -9.14
CA PHE A 22 5.11 -5.17 -8.66
C PHE A 22 4.42 -5.95 -9.78
N THR A 23 4.63 -7.26 -9.84
CA THR A 23 3.89 -8.15 -10.75
C THR A 23 2.75 -8.82 -9.99
N LEU A 24 1.52 -8.57 -10.43
CA LEU A 24 0.30 -9.18 -9.89
C LEU A 24 0.20 -10.65 -10.32
N ALA A 25 -0.65 -11.42 -9.63
CA ALA A 25 -0.94 -12.81 -9.99
C ALA A 25 -1.49 -12.98 -11.42
N SER A 26 -2.08 -11.93 -11.99
CA SER A 26 -2.53 -11.90 -13.39
C SER A 26 -1.40 -11.67 -14.41
N GLY A 27 -0.15 -11.48 -13.97
CA GLY A 27 1.00 -11.11 -14.79
C GLY A 27 1.05 -9.62 -15.15
N LYS A 28 0.10 -8.81 -14.69
CA LYS A 28 0.09 -7.35 -14.90
C LYS A 28 1.02 -6.65 -13.92
N ASN A 29 1.59 -5.52 -14.35
CA ASN A 29 2.33 -4.64 -13.45
C ASN A 29 1.38 -3.77 -12.62
N SER A 30 1.77 -3.51 -11.38
CA SER A 30 1.16 -2.57 -10.46
C SER A 30 2.23 -1.64 -9.94
N SER A 31 1.92 -0.34 -9.86
CA SER A 31 2.80 0.69 -9.27
C SER A 31 2.81 0.67 -7.75
N TYR A 32 1.99 -0.19 -7.13
CA TYR A 32 1.92 -0.34 -5.69
C TYR A 32 1.52 -1.74 -5.26
N TYR A 33 1.91 -2.08 -4.04
CA TYR A 33 1.49 -3.26 -3.30
C TYR A 33 0.84 -2.81 -1.99
N ILE A 34 -0.24 -3.47 -1.58
CA ILE A 34 -0.92 -3.20 -0.31
C ILE A 34 -1.33 -4.50 0.38
N ASP A 35 -1.07 -4.60 1.68
CA ASP A 35 -1.49 -5.73 2.51
C ASP A 35 -2.15 -5.29 3.81
N LEU A 36 -3.48 -5.10 3.76
CA LEU A 36 -4.26 -4.62 4.90
C LEU A 36 -4.32 -5.58 6.09
N ARG A 37 -3.84 -6.84 5.95
CA ARG A 37 -3.75 -7.78 7.08
C ARG A 37 -2.67 -7.39 8.09
N LEU A 38 -1.78 -6.47 7.70
CA LEU A 38 -0.72 -5.93 8.54
C LEU A 38 -1.16 -4.69 9.33
N VAL A 39 -2.41 -4.24 9.17
CA VAL A 39 -3.01 -3.21 10.03
C VAL A 39 -3.21 -3.85 11.42
N PRO A 40 -2.68 -3.24 12.51
CA PRO A 40 -2.83 -3.74 13.88
C PRO A 40 -4.29 -3.83 14.37
#